data_AF-A0A958JUA0-F1
#
_entry.id   AF-A0A958JUA0-F1
#
_cell.length_a   1.000
_cell.length_b   1.000
_cell.length_c   1.000
_cell.angle_alpha   90.00
_cell.angle_beta   90.00
_cell.angle_gamma   90.00
#
_symmetry.space_group_name_H-M   'P 1'
#
loop_
_entity.id
_entity.type
_entity.pdbx_description
1 polymer ?
#
loop_
_entity_poly.entity_id
_entity_poly.type
_entity_poly.pdbx_seq_one_letter_code
_entity_poly.pdbx_strand_id
1 'polypeptide(L)'
;MNFDTPNNDCYSYSYEFDAGTSSWSRGAPRANCGIAADGPINLKSKINGNANSLVNPGVVYLPLGNPSGDVSGDVCEGPGCHSYSLPVISNSWSSFCGTTNDIAVSADMTLGSGGCYRDIEINNNRTLYLSDTTTPYYIRTVDFRANNAHLSFGTNGVVPQGEKVTVYVQEIAGDHMNGNQFYNAGNAPHQVEFTYIGTSPFTFNGTADFNAFFTAPNAPVTVNGNFNYYGGIWATSLDIGGSARVWADEAGTVSVLSDMNFSIKKASQRYR
;
A
#
# COMPACT_ATOMS: atom_id res chain seq x y z
N MET A 1 21.28 -5.71 13.29
CA MET A 1 21.45 -4.40 12.63
C MET A 1 21.91 -3.38 13.68
N ASN A 2 22.88 -2.49 13.40
CA ASN A 2 23.29 -1.44 14.34
C ASN A 2 22.66 -0.10 13.92
N PHE A 3 21.77 0.44 14.75
CA PHE A 3 21.19 1.77 14.57
C PHE A 3 22.04 2.79 15.35
N ASP A 4 22.92 3.51 14.65
CA ASP A 4 23.97 4.35 15.25
C ASP A 4 23.72 5.86 15.09
N THR A 5 22.47 6.31 15.17
CA THR A 5 22.11 7.72 14.99
C THR A 5 21.18 8.24 16.10
N PRO A 6 21.41 9.45 16.66
CA PRO A 6 20.64 9.97 17.80
C PRO A 6 19.16 10.25 17.51
N ASN A 7 18.76 10.32 16.24
CA ASN A 7 17.39 10.66 15.81
C ASN A 7 16.88 9.68 14.75
N ASN A 8 16.76 8.39 15.10
CA ASN A 8 15.91 7.48 14.32
C ASN A 8 14.45 7.68 14.71
N ASP A 9 13.95 8.88 14.44
CA ASP A 9 12.53 9.14 14.59
C ASP A 9 11.80 8.55 13.38
N CYS A 10 11.43 7.29 13.56
CA CYS A 10 10.50 6.60 12.70
C CYS A 10 9.10 7.15 13.00
N TYR A 11 8.66 8.10 12.20
CA TYR A 11 7.37 8.73 12.33
C TYR A 11 6.38 8.12 11.31
N SER A 12 5.28 7.57 11.81
CA SER A 12 4.07 7.31 11.02
C SER A 12 3.13 8.50 11.10
N TYR A 13 2.29 8.69 10.08
CA TYR A 13 1.40 9.84 10.00
C TYR A 13 -0.01 9.34 9.71
N SER A 14 -0.98 9.87 10.43
CA SER A 14 -2.37 9.85 9.94
C SER A 14 -2.47 10.98 8.91
N TYR A 15 -2.96 10.69 7.72
CA TYR A 15 -3.17 11.72 6.70
C TYR A 15 -4.65 12.12 6.74
N GLU A 16 -4.89 13.43 6.95
CA GLU A 16 -6.23 14.01 6.91
C GLU A 16 -6.33 14.91 5.68
N PHE A 17 -7.32 14.68 4.83
CA PHE A 17 -7.56 15.52 3.67
C PHE A 17 -8.09 16.88 4.11
N ASP A 18 -7.36 17.94 3.80
CA ASP A 18 -7.87 19.29 3.97
C ASP A 18 -8.60 19.72 2.68
N ALA A 19 -9.93 19.61 2.74
CA ALA A 19 -10.81 20.00 1.65
C ALA A 19 -10.67 21.47 1.23
N GLY A 20 -10.11 22.34 2.09
CA GLY A 20 -9.85 23.75 1.78
C GLY A 20 -8.61 23.99 0.91
N THR A 21 -7.67 23.05 0.86
CA THR A 21 -6.39 23.21 0.15
C THR A 21 -6.18 22.18 -0.95
N SER A 22 -7.12 21.24 -1.16
CA SER A 22 -6.94 20.10 -2.08
C SER A 22 -5.65 19.32 -1.78
N SER A 23 -5.22 19.33 -0.51
CA SER A 23 -3.94 18.78 -0.10
C SER A 23 -4.11 17.94 1.16
N TRP A 24 -3.31 16.89 1.25
CA TRP A 24 -3.26 16.04 2.44
C TRP A 24 -2.45 16.73 3.51
N SER A 25 -3.09 17.03 4.63
CA SER A 25 -2.40 17.52 5.80
C SER A 25 -1.80 16.33 6.56
N ARG A 26 -0.51 16.46 6.87
CA ARG A 26 0.23 15.50 7.67
C ARG A 26 -0.27 15.62 9.11
N GLY A 27 -1.00 14.63 9.60
CA GLY A 27 -1.44 14.54 10.99
C GLY A 27 -0.26 14.49 11.95
N ALA A 28 -0.54 14.49 13.26
CA ALA A 28 0.52 14.36 14.25
C ALA A 28 1.34 13.08 14.00
N PRO A 29 2.68 13.14 14.11
CA PRO A 29 3.49 11.94 14.06
C PRO A 29 2.99 10.98 15.14
N ARG A 30 2.46 9.84 14.72
CA ARG A 30 2.31 8.67 15.56
C ARG A 30 3.54 7.81 15.27
N ALA A 31 3.87 6.91 16.15
CA ALA A 31 5.04 6.11 15.94
C ALA A 31 4.65 4.68 16.25
N ASN A 32 4.36 3.97 15.17
CA ASN A 32 4.05 2.55 15.17
C ASN A 32 4.91 1.83 14.12
N CYS A 33 6.17 2.23 14.03
CA CYS A 33 7.07 1.63 13.07
C CYS A 33 7.49 0.24 13.54
N GLY A 34 7.15 -0.78 12.75
CA GLY A 34 7.71 -2.12 12.89
C GLY A 34 9.14 -2.15 12.38
N ILE A 35 10.10 -2.57 13.21
CA ILE A 35 11.47 -2.89 12.77
C ILE A 35 11.60 -4.41 12.77
N ALA A 36 11.98 -4.99 11.63
CA ALA A 36 12.21 -6.41 11.49
C ALA A 36 13.69 -6.72 11.14
N ALA A 37 14.25 -7.77 11.74
CA ALA A 37 15.58 -8.26 11.39
C ALA A 37 15.71 -9.79 11.54
N ASP A 38 16.43 -10.43 10.61
CA ASP A 38 16.73 -11.87 10.68
C ASP A 38 17.71 -12.24 11.81
N GLY A 39 18.29 -11.23 12.47
CA GLY A 39 19.21 -11.36 13.61
C GLY A 39 18.88 -10.35 14.71
N PRO A 40 19.76 -10.19 15.72
CA PRO A 40 19.47 -9.31 16.84
C PRO A 40 19.35 -7.83 16.41
N ILE A 41 18.38 -7.15 17.01
CA ILE A 41 18.13 -5.71 16.89
C ILE A 41 18.84 -5.04 18.06
N ASN A 42 19.96 -4.36 17.78
CA ASN A 42 20.70 -3.66 18.82
C ASN A 42 20.14 -2.24 18.99
N LEU A 43 19.52 -1.97 20.14
CA LEU A 43 18.90 -0.68 20.45
C LEU A 43 19.88 0.23 21.19
N LYS A 44 20.16 1.36 20.56
CA LYS A 44 20.89 2.50 21.13
C LYS A 44 19.99 3.71 21.39
N SER A 45 18.73 3.65 20.97
CA SER A 45 17.71 4.69 21.12
C SER A 45 16.31 4.07 21.22
N LYS A 46 15.30 4.88 21.53
CA LYS A 46 13.91 4.44 21.62
C LYS A 46 13.31 4.20 20.23
N ILE A 47 12.61 3.08 20.08
CA ILE A 47 11.66 2.78 19.01
C ILE A 47 10.28 3.11 19.57
N ASN A 48 9.54 3.94 18.86
CA ASN A 48 8.12 4.07 19.09
C ASN A 48 7.40 3.23 18.01
N GLY A 49 6.97 2.02 18.36
CA GLY A 49 6.46 0.99 17.46
C GLY A 49 6.86 -0.42 17.87
N ASN A 50 6.76 -1.40 16.96
CA ASN A 50 7.01 -2.81 17.24
C ASN A 50 8.43 -3.24 16.82
N ALA A 51 9.01 -4.25 17.46
CA ALA A 51 10.30 -4.83 17.09
C ALA A 51 10.18 -6.35 16.91
N ASN A 52 10.54 -6.86 15.74
CA ASN A 52 10.38 -8.26 15.34
C ASN A 52 11.72 -8.87 14.93
N SER A 53 12.20 -9.90 15.61
CA SER A 53 13.46 -10.56 15.29
C SER A 53 13.30 -12.07 15.17
N LEU A 54 13.94 -12.70 14.18
CA LEU A 54 13.93 -14.17 14.00
C LEU A 54 14.74 -14.93 15.05
N VAL A 55 15.55 -14.24 15.85
CA VAL A 55 16.41 -14.85 16.86
C VAL A 55 15.97 -14.48 18.26
N ASN A 56 16.40 -15.27 19.24
CA ASN A 56 16.14 -15.05 20.66
C ASN A 56 17.47 -15.15 21.44
N PRO A 57 17.92 -14.09 22.14
CA PRO A 57 17.27 -12.79 22.26
C PRO A 57 17.32 -12.01 20.94
N GLY A 58 16.17 -11.44 20.60
CA GLY A 58 15.93 -10.77 19.32
C GLY A 58 16.15 -9.26 19.35
N VAL A 59 16.03 -8.65 20.52
CA VAL A 59 16.26 -7.25 20.81
C VAL A 59 17.29 -7.15 21.92
N VAL A 60 18.38 -6.42 21.67
CA VAL A 60 19.50 -6.27 22.60
C VAL A 60 19.64 -4.80 22.95
N TYR A 61 19.40 -4.47 24.21
CA TYR A 61 19.56 -3.13 24.75
C TYR A 61 21.04 -2.86 25.02
N LEU A 62 21.68 -2.00 24.22
CA LEU A 62 23.10 -1.71 24.40
C LEU A 62 23.31 -0.71 25.54
N PRO A 63 24.20 -1.00 26.49
CA PRO A 63 24.44 -0.14 27.64
C PRO A 63 25.41 1.00 27.29
N LEU A 64 24.96 2.06 26.61
CA LEU A 64 25.79 3.27 26.50
C LEU A 64 24.93 4.55 26.50
N GLY A 65 24.98 5.28 27.63
CA GLY A 65 24.64 6.69 27.73
C GLY A 65 23.20 7.05 27.38
N ASN A 66 22.33 7.04 28.40
CA ASN A 66 20.95 7.56 28.44
C ASN A 66 20.49 8.36 27.19
N PRO A 67 19.38 7.96 26.52
CA PRO A 67 18.44 6.92 26.91
C PRO A 67 18.84 5.52 26.43
N SER A 68 18.81 4.56 27.36
CA SER A 68 18.74 3.13 27.04
C SER A 68 17.65 2.91 25.99
N GLY A 69 17.93 2.10 24.97
CA GLY A 69 16.92 1.75 23.98
C GLY A 69 15.63 1.24 24.64
N ASP A 70 14.49 1.52 24.04
CA ASP A 70 13.17 1.09 24.51
C ASP A 70 12.29 0.84 23.28
N VAL A 71 11.24 0.03 23.40
CA VAL A 71 10.28 -0.24 22.33
C VAL A 71 8.89 0.04 22.89
N SER A 72 8.17 1.01 22.34
CA SER A 72 6.86 1.40 22.88
C SER A 72 5.73 0.43 22.54
N GLY A 73 5.92 -0.41 21.52
CA GLY A 73 4.98 -1.43 21.07
C GLY A 73 5.46 -2.84 21.39
N ASP A 74 4.95 -3.83 20.65
CA ASP A 74 5.24 -5.24 20.91
C ASP A 74 6.66 -5.61 20.48
N VAL A 75 7.34 -6.40 21.32
CA VAL A 75 8.60 -7.06 20.99
C VAL A 75 8.33 -8.54 20.72
N CYS A 76 8.58 -8.98 19.51
CA CYS A 76 8.54 -10.38 19.13
C CYS A 76 9.95 -10.89 18.82
N GLU A 77 10.38 -11.94 19.52
CA GLU A 77 11.69 -12.58 19.33
C GLU A 77 11.56 -14.08 19.05
N GLY A 78 12.37 -14.57 18.10
CA GLY A 78 12.45 -15.97 17.72
C GLY A 78 11.83 -16.28 16.35
N PRO A 79 11.94 -17.54 15.89
CA PRO A 79 11.65 -17.90 14.49
C PRO A 79 10.22 -17.63 14.02
N GLY A 80 9.27 -17.44 14.95
CA GLY A 80 7.87 -17.13 14.66
C GLY A 80 7.58 -15.64 14.52
N CYS A 81 8.54 -14.75 14.75
CA CYS A 81 8.30 -13.32 14.85
C CYS A 81 8.33 -12.56 13.53
N HIS A 82 8.71 -13.24 12.44
CA HIS A 82 8.46 -12.78 11.06
C HIS A 82 7.36 -13.61 10.39
N SER A 83 6.48 -14.27 11.15
CA SER A 83 5.42 -15.09 10.57
C SER A 83 4.22 -14.27 10.09
N TYR A 84 4.46 -13.08 9.54
CA TYR A 84 3.43 -12.37 8.80
C TYR A 84 3.29 -13.03 7.43
N SER A 85 2.46 -14.08 7.39
CA SER A 85 2.07 -14.68 6.12
C SER A 85 1.29 -13.65 5.31
N LEU A 86 1.68 -13.46 4.05
CA LEU A 86 0.80 -12.82 3.08
C LEU A 86 -0.59 -13.48 3.15
N PRO A 87 -1.68 -12.69 3.00
CA PRO A 87 -3.01 -13.27 3.01
C PRO A 87 -3.10 -14.32 1.90
N VAL A 88 -3.60 -15.50 2.25
CA VAL A 88 -3.81 -16.57 1.28
C VAL A 88 -5.06 -16.23 0.48
N ILE A 89 -4.86 -15.57 -0.65
CA ILE A 89 -5.92 -15.19 -1.58
C ILE A 89 -5.74 -16.01 -2.85
N SER A 90 -6.82 -16.65 -3.29
CA SER A 90 -6.84 -17.38 -4.56
C SER A 90 -6.35 -16.47 -5.68
N ASN A 91 -5.43 -16.97 -6.51
CA ASN A 91 -4.91 -16.27 -7.67
C ASN A 91 -5.80 -16.39 -8.92
N SER A 92 -6.97 -17.00 -8.77
CA SER A 92 -7.91 -17.23 -9.86
C SER A 92 -9.20 -16.47 -9.60
N TRP A 93 -9.49 -15.48 -10.43
CA TRP A 93 -10.74 -14.72 -10.39
C TRP A 93 -11.97 -15.65 -10.43
N SER A 94 -11.90 -16.76 -11.16
CA SER A 94 -12.99 -17.75 -11.25
C SER A 94 -13.30 -18.48 -9.94
N SER A 95 -12.44 -18.42 -8.92
CA SER A 95 -12.79 -18.96 -7.59
C SER A 95 -13.76 -18.06 -6.84
N PHE A 96 -13.85 -16.78 -7.22
CA PHE A 96 -14.76 -15.80 -6.62
C PHE A 96 -16.03 -15.64 -7.45
N CYS A 97 -15.97 -15.94 -8.75
CA CYS A 97 -16.98 -15.53 -9.71
C CYS A 97 -17.45 -16.66 -10.63
N GLY A 98 -18.77 -16.81 -10.75
CA GLY A 98 -19.43 -17.74 -11.67
C GLY A 98 -20.10 -17.08 -12.88
N THR A 99 -20.90 -16.03 -12.67
CA THR A 99 -21.57 -15.23 -13.72
C THR A 99 -20.88 -13.88 -13.90
N THR A 100 -20.83 -13.36 -15.13
CA THR A 100 -20.04 -12.16 -15.46
C THR A 100 -20.73 -11.19 -16.37
N ASN A 101 -20.34 -9.93 -16.24
CA ASN A 101 -20.56 -8.91 -17.24
C ASN A 101 -19.21 -8.36 -17.73
N ASP A 102 -19.16 -8.03 -19.01
CA ASP A 102 -18.11 -7.19 -19.57
C ASP A 102 -18.62 -5.74 -19.55
N ILE A 103 -17.73 -4.79 -19.28
CA ILE A 103 -18.06 -3.36 -19.26
C ILE A 103 -17.13 -2.62 -20.22
N ALA A 104 -17.73 -1.87 -21.14
CA ALA A 104 -17.02 -0.87 -21.93
C ALA A 104 -17.44 0.53 -21.48
N VAL A 105 -16.51 1.30 -20.94
CA VAL A 105 -16.76 2.63 -20.38
C VAL A 105 -16.64 3.67 -21.50
N SER A 106 -17.77 3.98 -22.16
CA SER A 106 -17.82 4.92 -23.29
C SER A 106 -18.08 6.38 -22.89
N ALA A 107 -18.53 6.61 -21.66
CA ALA A 107 -18.76 7.89 -21.00
C ALA A 107 -18.32 7.75 -19.53
N ASP A 108 -18.02 8.87 -18.85
CA ASP A 108 -17.76 8.82 -17.42
C ASP A 108 -18.95 8.17 -16.72
N MET A 109 -18.68 7.14 -15.91
CA MET A 109 -19.75 6.35 -15.32
C MET A 109 -19.41 5.90 -13.91
N THR A 110 -20.44 5.80 -13.08
CA THR A 110 -20.36 5.17 -11.77
C THR A 110 -20.91 3.77 -11.85
N LEU A 111 -20.07 2.80 -11.53
CA LEU A 111 -20.49 1.44 -11.27
C LEU A 111 -20.83 1.35 -9.79
N GLY A 112 -22.13 1.38 -9.49
CA GLY A 112 -22.64 1.45 -8.12
C GLY A 112 -22.82 0.11 -7.42
N SER A 113 -22.53 -0.99 -8.10
CA SER A 113 -22.74 -2.34 -7.60
C SER A 113 -21.46 -3.13 -7.71
N GLY A 114 -20.94 -3.60 -6.57
CA GLY A 114 -19.86 -4.57 -6.51
C GLY A 114 -20.31 -5.93 -7.08
N GLY A 115 -19.36 -6.84 -7.23
CA GLY A 115 -19.59 -8.15 -7.84
C GLY A 115 -18.58 -8.50 -8.91
N CYS A 116 -18.99 -9.36 -9.83
CA CYS A 116 -18.10 -10.05 -10.75
C CYS A 116 -18.10 -9.44 -12.15
N TYR A 117 -16.94 -8.96 -12.57
CA TYR A 117 -16.70 -8.38 -13.89
C TYR A 117 -15.57 -9.13 -14.56
N ARG A 118 -15.79 -9.59 -15.79
CA ARG A 118 -14.74 -10.29 -16.53
C ARG A 118 -13.79 -9.26 -17.12
N ASP A 119 -14.25 -8.51 -18.11
CA ASP A 119 -13.42 -7.52 -18.78
C ASP A 119 -13.99 -6.11 -18.55
N ILE A 120 -13.16 -5.20 -18.04
CA ILE A 120 -13.48 -3.76 -17.96
C ILE A 120 -12.52 -3.00 -18.87
N GLU A 121 -13.06 -2.44 -19.95
CA GLU A 121 -12.33 -1.57 -20.87
C GLU A 121 -12.71 -0.11 -20.61
N ILE A 122 -11.74 0.74 -20.28
CA ILE A 122 -11.96 2.16 -20.09
C ILE A 122 -11.49 2.92 -21.33
N ASN A 123 -12.41 3.56 -22.05
CA ASN A 123 -12.08 4.24 -23.30
C ASN A 123 -11.31 5.56 -23.06
N ASN A 124 -10.79 6.13 -24.16
CA ASN A 124 -10.02 7.36 -24.13
C ASN A 124 -10.76 8.52 -23.43
N ASN A 125 -10.07 9.23 -22.52
CA ASN A 125 -10.59 10.37 -21.76
C ASN A 125 -11.88 10.02 -21.00
N ARG A 126 -11.90 8.85 -20.34
CA ARG A 126 -13.04 8.37 -19.55
C ARG A 126 -12.60 7.97 -18.15
N THR A 127 -13.53 8.16 -17.23
CA THR A 127 -13.37 7.77 -15.83
C THR A 127 -14.45 6.76 -15.44
N LEU A 128 -14.01 5.63 -14.90
CA LEU A 128 -14.85 4.69 -14.19
C LEU A 128 -14.77 4.97 -12.69
N TYR A 129 -15.90 5.22 -12.06
CA TYR A 129 -16.01 5.35 -10.61
C TYR A 129 -16.55 4.04 -10.02
N LEU A 130 -15.82 3.40 -9.10
CA LEU A 130 -16.29 2.26 -8.33
C LEU A 130 -16.81 2.75 -6.98
N SER A 131 -18.11 2.67 -6.72
CA SER A 131 -18.72 3.35 -5.56
C SER A 131 -19.41 2.43 -4.56
N ASP A 132 -19.36 1.13 -4.74
CA ASP A 132 -19.93 0.17 -3.78
C ASP A 132 -18.94 -0.05 -2.64
N THR A 133 -19.37 0.30 -1.44
CA THR A 133 -18.59 0.20 -0.20
C THR A 133 -18.97 -1.00 0.66
N THR A 134 -19.96 -1.79 0.21
CA THR A 134 -20.50 -2.94 0.92
C THR A 134 -20.09 -4.25 0.26
N THR A 135 -20.09 -4.28 -1.08
CA THR A 135 -19.75 -5.47 -1.88
C THR A 135 -18.44 -5.23 -2.63
N PRO A 136 -17.42 -6.11 -2.50
CA PRO A 136 -16.18 -5.97 -3.25
C PRO A 136 -16.37 -6.11 -4.77
N TYR A 137 -15.50 -5.46 -5.53
CA TYR A 137 -15.36 -5.65 -6.97
C TYR A 137 -14.37 -6.78 -7.24
N TYR A 138 -14.79 -7.80 -7.98
CA TYR A 138 -13.93 -8.87 -8.48
C TYR A 138 -13.81 -8.72 -10.00
N ILE A 139 -12.65 -8.24 -10.45
CA ILE A 139 -12.38 -7.91 -11.84
C ILE A 139 -11.34 -8.89 -12.39
N ARG A 140 -11.61 -9.57 -13.51
CA ARG A 140 -10.59 -10.42 -14.10
C ARG A 140 -9.54 -9.54 -14.78
N THR A 141 -9.96 -8.71 -15.74
CA THR A 141 -9.07 -7.85 -16.51
C THR A 141 -9.60 -6.41 -16.50
N VAL A 142 -8.73 -5.45 -16.20
CA VAL A 142 -8.99 -4.03 -16.40
C VAL A 142 -8.00 -3.45 -17.40
N ASP A 143 -8.49 -2.72 -18.40
CA ASP A 143 -7.67 -2.14 -19.46
C ASP A 143 -7.65 -0.61 -19.37
N PHE A 144 -6.46 -0.07 -19.07
CA PHE A 144 -6.16 1.37 -19.02
C PHE A 144 -5.28 1.85 -20.19
N ARG A 145 -5.11 1.04 -21.25
CA ARG A 145 -4.20 1.37 -22.36
C ARG A 145 -4.72 2.50 -23.24
N ALA A 146 -6.00 2.83 -23.15
CA ALA A 146 -6.55 4.02 -23.78
C ALA A 146 -5.97 5.30 -23.15
N ASN A 147 -5.78 6.34 -23.96
CA ASN A 147 -5.23 7.62 -23.53
C ASN A 147 -6.16 8.29 -22.51
N ASN A 148 -5.61 8.68 -21.36
CA ASN A 148 -6.36 9.31 -20.25
C ASN A 148 -7.58 8.48 -19.80
N ALA A 149 -7.41 7.16 -19.70
CA ALA A 149 -8.35 6.28 -19.03
C ALA A 149 -8.07 6.29 -17.52
N HIS A 150 -9.13 6.45 -16.73
CA HIS A 150 -9.05 6.62 -15.28
C HIS A 150 -9.96 5.64 -14.53
N LEU A 151 -9.43 5.02 -13.48
CA LEU A 151 -10.20 4.35 -12.43
C LEU A 151 -10.19 5.24 -11.19
N SER A 152 -11.36 5.50 -10.63
CA SER A 152 -11.53 6.29 -9.41
C SER A 152 -12.52 5.62 -8.45
N PHE A 153 -12.54 6.08 -7.20
CA PHE A 153 -13.23 5.41 -6.10
C PHE A 153 -14.24 6.33 -5.43
N GLY A 154 -15.39 5.75 -5.10
CA GLY A 154 -16.54 6.46 -4.55
C GLY A 154 -17.36 7.19 -5.60
N THR A 155 -18.39 7.91 -5.17
CA THR A 155 -19.26 8.66 -6.09
C THR A 155 -18.56 9.95 -6.49
N ASN A 156 -18.31 10.15 -7.78
CA ASN A 156 -17.54 11.29 -8.31
C ASN A 156 -16.14 11.43 -7.66
N GLY A 157 -15.51 10.32 -7.28
CA GLY A 157 -14.17 10.31 -6.69
C GLY A 157 -14.12 10.52 -5.19
N VAL A 158 -15.26 10.42 -4.48
CA VAL A 158 -15.35 10.54 -3.02
C VAL A 158 -16.00 9.32 -2.40
N VAL A 159 -15.26 8.62 -1.54
CA VAL A 159 -15.72 7.53 -0.67
C VAL A 159 -16.25 8.15 0.63
N PRO A 160 -17.48 7.82 1.08
CA PRO A 160 -18.01 8.36 2.32
C PRO A 160 -17.10 8.09 3.52
N GLN A 161 -17.14 8.98 4.51
CA GLN A 161 -16.31 8.87 5.70
C GLN A 161 -16.62 7.57 6.47
N GLY A 162 -15.58 6.83 6.85
CA GLY A 162 -15.71 5.55 7.54
C GLY A 162 -16.07 4.37 6.63
N GLU A 163 -16.29 4.61 5.33
CA GLU A 163 -16.51 3.58 4.33
C GLU A 163 -15.24 3.30 3.53
N LYS A 164 -15.22 2.15 2.85
CA LYS A 164 -14.11 1.72 2.00
C LYS A 164 -14.60 1.05 0.72
N VAL A 165 -13.88 1.23 -0.38
CA VAL A 165 -14.07 0.47 -1.61
C VAL A 165 -13.01 -0.62 -1.69
N THR A 166 -13.43 -1.87 -1.89
CA THR A 166 -12.55 -3.05 -1.98
C THR A 166 -12.55 -3.60 -3.40
N VAL A 167 -11.38 -3.77 -3.98
CA VAL A 167 -11.19 -4.28 -5.34
C VAL A 167 -10.23 -5.47 -5.34
N TYR A 168 -10.60 -6.53 -6.02
CA TYR A 168 -9.74 -7.66 -6.40
C TYR A 168 -9.60 -7.67 -7.91
N VAL A 169 -8.37 -7.62 -8.42
CA VAL A 169 -8.09 -7.64 -9.86
C VAL A 169 -7.05 -8.70 -10.21
N GLN A 170 -7.32 -9.54 -11.20
CA GLN A 170 -6.36 -10.57 -11.62
C GLN A 170 -5.34 -10.05 -12.64
N GLU A 171 -5.77 -9.21 -13.57
CA GLU A 171 -4.97 -8.73 -14.69
C GLU A 171 -5.21 -7.25 -14.91
N ILE A 172 -4.13 -6.50 -15.12
CA ILE A 172 -4.16 -5.10 -15.54
C ILE A 172 -3.46 -5.05 -16.89
N ALA A 173 -4.17 -4.63 -17.94
CA ALA A 173 -3.62 -4.67 -19.28
C ALA A 173 -2.36 -3.81 -19.38
N GLY A 174 -1.24 -4.44 -19.74
CA GLY A 174 0.08 -3.81 -19.80
C GLY A 174 0.94 -3.98 -18.55
N ASP A 175 0.46 -4.70 -17.52
CA ASP A 175 1.21 -5.07 -16.30
C ASP A 175 1.74 -3.88 -15.48
N HIS A 176 1.16 -2.70 -15.69
CA HIS A 176 1.53 -1.49 -14.96
C HIS A 176 0.32 -0.60 -14.71
N MET A 177 0.50 0.30 -13.76
CA MET A 177 -0.44 1.36 -13.45
C MET A 177 0.36 2.63 -13.12
N ASN A 178 -0.15 3.79 -13.50
CA ASN A 178 0.35 5.09 -13.05
C ASN A 178 -0.71 5.87 -12.28
N GLY A 179 -0.30 6.88 -11.50
CA GLY A 179 -1.21 7.63 -10.63
C GLY A 179 -2.20 8.49 -11.41
N ASN A 180 -1.99 8.69 -12.72
CA ASN A 180 -3.01 9.28 -13.57
C ASN A 180 -4.10 8.25 -13.86
N GLN A 181 -3.76 6.99 -14.14
CA GLN A 181 -4.74 5.93 -14.39
C GLN A 181 -5.51 5.50 -13.14
N PHE A 182 -4.88 5.57 -11.97
CA PHE A 182 -5.51 5.30 -10.68
C PHE A 182 -5.72 6.60 -9.91
N TYR A 183 -6.88 7.22 -10.10
CA TYR A 183 -7.16 8.52 -9.54
C TYR A 183 -7.87 8.41 -8.19
N ASN A 184 -7.10 8.59 -7.10
CA ASN A 184 -7.61 8.54 -5.74
C ASN A 184 -7.24 9.78 -4.89
N ALA A 185 -7.14 10.96 -5.52
CA ALA A 185 -6.68 12.16 -4.84
C ALA A 185 -7.62 12.64 -3.71
N GLY A 186 -8.92 12.33 -3.79
CA GLY A 186 -9.95 12.79 -2.85
C GLY A 186 -10.22 11.85 -1.66
N ASN A 187 -9.59 10.67 -1.61
CA ASN A 187 -9.87 9.65 -0.58
C ASN A 187 -8.62 9.30 0.21
N ALA A 188 -8.81 8.99 1.49
CA ALA A 188 -7.70 8.58 2.34
C ALA A 188 -7.23 7.18 1.89
N PRO A 189 -5.94 6.85 2.07
CA PRO A 189 -5.44 5.56 1.63
C PRO A 189 -6.25 4.38 2.18
N HIS A 190 -6.67 4.42 3.46
CA HIS A 190 -7.49 3.38 4.09
C HIS A 190 -8.91 3.21 3.53
N GLN A 191 -9.42 4.17 2.75
CA GLN A 191 -10.73 4.08 2.11
C GLN A 191 -10.69 3.29 0.80
N VAL A 192 -9.50 2.89 0.32
CA VAL A 192 -9.34 2.11 -0.91
C VAL A 192 -8.41 0.93 -0.66
N GLU A 193 -8.98 -0.27 -0.70
CA GLU A 193 -8.25 -1.54 -0.66
C GLU A 193 -8.19 -2.14 -2.07
N PHE A 194 -7.01 -2.19 -2.66
CA PHE A 194 -6.79 -2.69 -4.01
C PHE A 194 -5.89 -3.93 -3.98
N THR A 195 -6.47 -5.08 -4.30
CA THR A 195 -5.80 -6.38 -4.24
C THR A 195 -5.55 -6.91 -5.65
N TYR A 196 -4.29 -6.97 -6.06
CA TYR A 196 -3.87 -7.68 -7.26
C TYR A 196 -3.70 -9.17 -6.96
N ILE A 197 -4.62 -10.01 -7.45
CA ILE A 197 -4.61 -11.47 -7.23
C ILE A 197 -3.80 -12.23 -8.29
N GLY A 198 -3.35 -11.54 -9.35
CA GLY A 198 -2.53 -12.12 -10.41
C GLY A 198 -1.15 -12.58 -9.93
N THR A 199 -0.43 -13.27 -10.82
CA THR A 199 0.91 -13.80 -10.54
C THR A 199 2.02 -13.11 -11.35
N SER A 200 1.65 -12.33 -12.36
CA SER A 200 2.61 -11.55 -13.15
C SER A 200 3.24 -10.44 -12.30
N PRO A 201 4.52 -10.11 -12.50
CA PRO A 201 5.11 -8.92 -11.92
C PRO A 201 4.30 -7.67 -12.21
N PHE A 202 4.12 -6.81 -11.20
CA PHE A 202 3.33 -5.59 -11.32
C PHE A 202 4.20 -4.35 -11.11
N THR A 203 4.01 -3.32 -11.93
CA THR A 203 4.78 -2.07 -11.84
C THR A 203 3.90 -0.85 -11.58
N PHE A 204 4.20 -0.10 -10.51
CA PHE A 204 3.76 1.28 -10.36
C PHE A 204 4.75 2.22 -11.04
N ASN A 205 4.29 3.05 -11.98
CA ASN A 205 5.15 4.00 -12.69
C ASN A 205 4.51 5.39 -12.87
N GLY A 206 5.24 6.30 -13.52
CA GLY A 206 4.77 7.65 -13.86
C GLY A 206 5.22 8.74 -12.89
N THR A 207 4.45 9.83 -12.84
CA THR A 207 4.77 11.05 -12.09
C THR A 207 3.65 11.55 -11.19
N ALA A 208 2.49 10.90 -11.23
CA ALA A 208 1.33 11.26 -10.44
C ALA A 208 1.27 10.40 -9.18
N ASP A 209 0.82 11.01 -8.09
CA ASP A 209 0.75 10.38 -6.78
C ASP A 209 -0.33 9.28 -6.73
N PHE A 210 -0.13 8.32 -5.82
CA PHE A 210 -1.02 7.19 -5.59
C PHE A 210 -1.45 7.13 -4.13
N ASN A 211 -2.73 6.87 -3.87
CA ASN A 211 -3.28 6.72 -2.52
C ASN A 211 -4.07 5.41 -2.44
N ALA A 212 -3.58 4.37 -1.77
CA ALA A 212 -4.33 3.12 -1.55
C ALA A 212 -3.61 2.17 -0.58
N PHE A 213 -4.33 1.20 -0.03
CA PHE A 213 -3.72 -0.06 0.43
C PHE A 213 -3.67 -1.06 -0.71
N PHE A 214 -2.47 -1.38 -1.17
CA PHE A 214 -2.22 -2.32 -2.26
C PHE A 214 -1.74 -3.67 -1.72
N THR A 215 -2.38 -4.75 -2.13
CA THR A 215 -1.97 -6.12 -1.76
C THR A 215 -1.77 -6.95 -3.02
N ALA A 216 -0.62 -7.61 -3.15
CA ALA A 216 -0.25 -8.51 -4.25
C ALA A 216 0.37 -9.79 -3.68
N PRO A 217 -0.44 -10.68 -3.07
CA PRO A 217 0.10 -11.81 -2.30
C PRO A 217 0.77 -12.87 -3.16
N ASN A 218 0.56 -12.82 -4.48
CA ASN A 218 1.04 -13.81 -5.44
C ASN A 218 2.01 -13.22 -6.49
N ALA A 219 2.39 -11.94 -6.38
CA ALA A 219 3.19 -11.26 -7.38
C ALA A 219 4.24 -10.31 -6.80
N PRO A 220 5.42 -10.19 -7.46
CA PRO A 220 6.40 -9.19 -7.12
C PRO A 220 5.94 -7.81 -7.61
N VAL A 221 6.20 -6.77 -6.81
CA VAL A 221 5.83 -5.38 -7.12
C VAL A 221 7.08 -4.54 -7.30
N THR A 222 7.09 -3.70 -8.34
CA THR A 222 8.11 -2.68 -8.57
C THR A 222 7.49 -1.29 -8.52
N VAL A 223 8.08 -0.38 -7.75
CA VAL A 223 7.75 1.05 -7.73
C VAL A 223 8.87 1.78 -8.45
N ASN A 224 8.61 2.32 -9.64
CA ASN A 224 9.62 2.96 -10.47
C ASN A 224 9.08 4.21 -11.16
N GLY A 225 9.45 5.39 -10.66
CA GLY A 225 9.00 6.66 -11.21
C GLY A 225 9.45 7.86 -10.39
N ASN A 226 8.73 8.98 -10.55
CA ASN A 226 8.93 10.21 -9.78
C ASN A 226 7.59 10.68 -9.20
N PHE A 227 7.06 9.90 -8.25
CA PHE A 227 5.76 10.13 -7.60
C PHE A 227 5.81 9.77 -6.11
N ASN A 228 4.79 10.19 -5.36
CA ASN A 228 4.56 9.76 -3.99
C ASN A 228 3.47 8.68 -3.95
N TYR A 229 3.73 7.60 -3.21
CA TYR A 229 2.74 6.60 -2.84
C TYR A 229 2.33 6.81 -1.38
N TYR A 230 1.04 6.88 -1.09
CA TYR A 230 0.47 7.02 0.24
C TYR A 230 -0.39 5.79 0.56
N GLY A 231 -0.09 5.11 1.66
CA GLY A 231 -0.79 3.90 2.10
C GLY A 231 0.15 2.72 2.38
N GLY A 232 -0.38 1.50 2.28
CA GLY A 232 0.40 0.27 2.45
C GLY A 232 0.62 -0.48 1.14
N ILE A 233 1.76 -1.15 1.00
CA ILE A 233 2.02 -2.13 -0.08
C ILE A 233 2.39 -3.45 0.59
N TRP A 234 1.68 -4.53 0.29
CA TRP A 234 2.01 -5.87 0.77
C TRP A 234 2.14 -6.83 -0.42
N ALA A 235 3.33 -7.35 -0.68
CA ALA A 235 3.63 -8.15 -1.87
C ALA A 235 4.64 -9.27 -1.58
N THR A 236 4.80 -10.22 -2.50
CA THR A 236 5.83 -11.29 -2.35
C THR A 236 7.25 -10.74 -2.31
N SER A 237 7.47 -9.63 -3.01
CA SER A 237 8.69 -8.81 -2.93
C SER A 237 8.37 -7.40 -3.41
N LEU A 238 9.02 -6.40 -2.84
CA LEU A 238 8.92 -5.01 -3.28
C LEU A 238 10.29 -4.47 -3.69
N ASP A 239 10.41 -4.03 -4.95
CA ASP A 239 11.55 -3.24 -5.42
C ASP A 239 11.14 -1.77 -5.57
N ILE A 240 11.92 -0.85 -5.01
CA ILE A 240 11.68 0.59 -5.10
C ILE A 240 12.87 1.23 -5.81
N GLY A 241 12.63 1.70 -7.03
CA GLY A 241 13.59 2.39 -7.87
C GLY A 241 13.18 3.82 -8.22
N GLY A 242 14.06 4.52 -8.94
CA GLY A 242 13.82 5.89 -9.40
C GLY A 242 13.92 6.94 -8.28
N SER A 243 13.03 7.95 -8.34
CA SER A 243 12.92 9.03 -7.33
C SER A 243 11.61 8.96 -6.54
N ALA A 244 10.88 7.84 -6.66
CA ALA A 244 9.61 7.62 -5.98
C ALA A 244 9.79 7.60 -4.46
N ARG A 245 8.75 8.03 -3.74
CA ARG A 245 8.69 8.03 -2.27
C ARG A 245 7.46 7.26 -1.81
N VAL A 246 7.61 6.44 -0.78
CA VAL A 246 6.49 5.69 -0.18
C VAL A 246 6.25 6.23 1.24
N TRP A 247 5.01 6.57 1.53
CA TRP A 247 4.52 7.12 2.78
C TRP A 247 3.49 6.14 3.38
N ALA A 248 3.82 5.54 4.51
CA ALA A 248 2.91 4.60 5.18
C ALA A 248 1.72 5.33 5.82
N ASP A 249 0.50 4.81 5.59
CA ASP A 249 -0.70 5.09 6.39
C ASP A 249 -0.95 3.87 7.30
N GLU A 250 -1.24 4.09 8.57
CA GLU A 250 -1.52 3.03 9.56
C GLU A 250 -3.01 2.92 9.90
N ALA A 251 -3.86 3.81 9.35
CA ALA A 251 -5.30 3.80 9.59
C ALA A 251 -6.02 2.65 8.87
N GLY A 252 -5.35 1.97 7.94
CA GLY A 252 -5.90 0.79 7.27
C GLY A 252 -5.87 -0.46 8.13
N THR A 253 -6.59 -1.49 7.69
CA THR A 253 -6.68 -2.80 8.34
C THR A 253 -5.35 -3.57 8.40
N VAL A 254 -4.29 -3.03 7.81
CA VAL A 254 -2.95 -3.62 7.82
C VAL A 254 -2.21 -3.12 9.07
N SER A 255 -2.43 -3.81 10.19
CA SER A 255 -1.59 -3.65 11.36
C SER A 255 -0.16 -4.11 11.04
N VAL A 256 0.69 -3.12 10.74
CA VAL A 256 2.16 -3.20 10.60
C VAL A 256 2.68 -3.72 9.25
N LEU A 257 3.24 -2.82 8.43
CA LEU A 257 4.18 -3.14 7.34
C LEU A 257 5.48 -3.67 7.95
N SER A 258 5.49 -4.93 8.37
CA SER A 258 6.61 -5.52 9.11
C SER A 258 7.56 -6.37 8.28
N ASP A 259 7.33 -6.54 6.97
CA ASP A 259 8.14 -7.50 6.20
C ASP A 259 8.30 -7.14 4.71
N MET A 260 8.90 -5.97 4.46
CA MET A 260 9.45 -5.68 3.14
C MET A 260 10.96 -5.79 3.21
N ASN A 261 11.50 -6.81 2.55
CA ASN A 261 12.92 -6.97 2.32
C ASN A 261 13.36 -5.84 1.36
N PHE A 262 13.55 -4.63 1.90
CA PHE A 262 13.95 -3.48 1.11
C PHE A 262 15.37 -3.71 0.58
N SER A 263 15.50 -4.07 -0.70
CA SER A 263 16.77 -3.86 -1.41
C SER A 263 16.87 -2.37 -1.75
N ILE A 264 17.18 -1.53 -0.76
CA ILE A 264 17.47 -0.11 -1.01
C ILE A 264 18.80 -0.02 -1.75
N LYS A 265 18.79 -0.21 -3.07
CA LYS A 265 19.96 0.07 -3.93
C LYS A 265 20.10 1.59 -4.05
N LYS A 266 20.74 2.18 -3.03
CA LYS A 266 21.07 3.62 -2.83
C LYS A 266 19.89 4.53 -2.48
N ALA A 267 19.60 4.66 -1.19
CA ALA A 267 18.98 5.86 -0.65
C ALA A 267 20.04 6.64 0.14
N SER A 268 20.52 7.74 -0.43
CA SER A 268 20.99 8.85 0.41
C SER A 268 19.76 9.61 0.86
N GLN A 269 19.17 9.25 2.00
CA GLN A 269 18.20 10.12 2.66
C GLN A 269 18.96 11.31 3.24
N ARG A 270 18.89 12.45 2.55
CA ARG A 270 19.31 13.75 3.10
C ARG A 270 18.09 14.42 3.69
N TYR A 271 18.07 14.57 5.01
CA TYR A 271 17.19 15.52 5.69
C TYR A 271 17.96 16.83 5.90
N ARG A 272 17.32 17.95 5.59
CA ARG A 272 17.65 19.25 6.20
C ARG A 272 16.66 19.49 7.32
#